data_AF-L0DIP8-F1
#
_entry.id   AF-L0DIP8-F1
#
_cell.length_a   1.000
_cell.length_b   1.000
_cell.length_c   1.000
_cell.angle_alpha   90.00
_cell.angle_beta   90.00
_cell.angle_gamma   90.00
#
_symmetry.space_group_name_H-M   'P 1'
#
loop_
_entity.id
_entity.type
_entity.pdbx_description
1 polymer ?
#
loop_
_entity_poly.entity_id
_entity_poly.type
_entity_poly.pdbx_seq_one_letter_code
_entity_poly.pdbx_strand_id
1 'polypeptide(L)'
;MSISLILLAHGDGLVTLNLSPGSTLAGAGVRLVQTVIASGPYLLCGVVLAGLLRGVVGAEAIQRRLGRRSRAGLIRASAFGFLLPLGALGALPVARRLHAMKVPRGTVLAFLLTAAVVDPLSLVLGMSLMSVQTMAVCVAALLVWSIVAGHLVNRLEPGTRAPGEEDVERLPGTATARLVRVVSDIAAELSGPSLRDLALAATGAGLLGAFLPPGWLEMAASPSRPSAGLITAAVGTLACETPLGAMRQAGVLVRDGGTNQVAFLLIAFGAGFNLAVLTWLQCGLKLKPGAVAAVMVVGLGIYGLAGWGLDRTKTALPRGASFHTHAFDELGRANFGDPGLFQAASTAWAIGAKNGEAYLPALAPLGLLAAAGLIARQPRVRLRLARWSEEAREAPPRPHSETRVWERSLSPRLTAALGLIAAIPGVVALVLAFYPAPAVLFDEMVPVHTEVQYTVRHGDARESLVWLERWEALVQKLGPSLILRRGVLTVAARTRKDDLLDAIAALRGFLEEGRIEEARTLLDHVGKAQQACRQAFDQDI
;
A
#
# COMPACT_ATOMS: atom_id res chain seq x y z
N MET A 1 19.96 -21.73 -22.72
CA MET A 1 19.18 -22.92 -22.33
C MET A 1 17.94 -22.44 -21.61
N SER A 2 16.77 -22.55 -22.24
CA SER A 2 15.49 -22.20 -21.62
C SER A 2 14.87 -23.49 -21.07
N ILE A 3 14.63 -23.52 -19.76
CA ILE A 3 13.92 -24.64 -19.12
C ILE A 3 12.45 -24.28 -19.11
N SER A 4 11.61 -25.14 -19.70
CA SER A 4 10.16 -24.98 -19.66
C SER A 4 9.59 -25.83 -18.53
N LEU A 5 9.02 -25.19 -17.51
CA LEU A 5 8.28 -25.89 -16.45
C LEU A 5 6.77 -25.80 -16.75
N ILE A 6 6.01 -26.85 -16.47
CA ILE A 6 4.55 -26.82 -16.61
C ILE A 6 3.96 -26.44 -15.25
N LEU A 7 3.32 -25.27 -15.18
CA LEU A 7 2.50 -24.89 -14.03
C LEU A 7 1.06 -25.29 -14.35
N LEU A 8 0.54 -26.30 -13.63
CA LEU A 8 -0.84 -26.74 -13.81
C LEU A 8 -1.81 -25.66 -13.29
N ALA A 9 -2.34 -24.84 -14.19
CA ALA A 9 -3.60 -24.15 -13.98
C ALA A 9 -4.71 -25.10 -14.45
N HIS A 10 -5.47 -25.71 -13.53
CA HIS A 10 -6.43 -26.76 -13.88
C HIS A 10 -7.59 -26.23 -14.74
N GLY A 11 -7.80 -26.81 -15.93
CA GLY A 11 -8.81 -26.40 -16.92
C GLY A 11 -8.17 -25.78 -18.17
N ASP A 12 -7.96 -26.63 -19.18
CA ASP A 12 -7.63 -26.42 -20.61
C ASP A 12 -6.50 -25.47 -21.05
N GLY A 13 -5.89 -24.66 -20.16
CA GLY A 13 -4.76 -23.80 -20.50
C GLY A 13 -3.44 -24.28 -19.89
N LEU A 14 -2.56 -24.83 -20.73
CA LEU A 14 -1.15 -25.08 -20.37
C LEU A 14 -0.39 -23.75 -20.42
N VAL A 15 -0.01 -23.21 -19.26
CA VAL A 15 0.90 -22.06 -19.20
C VAL A 15 2.32 -22.57 -19.01
N THR A 16 3.15 -22.42 -20.05
CA THR A 16 4.57 -22.78 -19.99
C THR A 16 5.35 -21.69 -19.27
N LEU A 17 6.01 -22.05 -18.16
CA LEU A 17 6.99 -21.20 -17.50
C LEU A 17 8.26 -21.17 -18.35
N ASN A 18 8.46 -20.10 -19.13
CA ASN A 18 9.74 -19.87 -19.79
C ASN A 18 10.73 -19.26 -18.80
N LEU A 19 11.60 -20.10 -18.23
CA LEU A 19 12.62 -19.73 -17.23
C LEU A 19 13.94 -19.33 -17.91
N SER A 20 13.92 -18.41 -18.88
CA SER A 20 15.18 -17.85 -19.36
C SER A 20 15.81 -17.01 -18.24
N PRO A 21 17.13 -17.13 -17.98
CA PRO A 21 17.78 -16.39 -16.90
C PRO A 21 17.62 -14.87 -17.01
N GLY A 22 17.66 -14.34 -18.24
CA GLY A 22 17.49 -12.93 -18.54
C GLY A 22 16.10 -12.42 -18.15
N SER A 23 15.05 -13.06 -18.67
CA SER A 23 13.66 -12.66 -18.36
C SER A 23 13.28 -12.88 -16.89
N THR A 24 13.81 -13.92 -16.25
CA THR A 24 13.56 -14.23 -14.83
C THR A 24 14.19 -13.16 -13.93
N LEU A 25 15.45 -12.79 -14.17
CA LEU A 25 16.15 -11.75 -13.42
C LEU A 25 15.56 -10.37 -13.67
N ALA A 26 15.22 -10.05 -14.92
CA ALA A 26 14.55 -8.80 -15.26
C ALA A 26 13.19 -8.71 -14.57
N GLY A 27 12.41 -9.80 -14.54
CA GLY A 27 11.09 -9.85 -13.90
C GLY A 27 11.16 -9.64 -12.40
N ALA A 28 12.11 -10.33 -11.75
CA ALA A 28 12.42 -10.09 -10.35
C ALA A 28 12.80 -8.63 -10.09
N GLY A 29 13.69 -8.08 -10.93
CA GLY A 29 14.16 -6.71 -10.85
C GLY A 29 13.04 -5.68 -10.98
N VAL A 30 12.14 -5.84 -11.97
CA VAL A 30 10.99 -4.94 -12.17
C VAL A 30 10.15 -4.87 -10.89
N ARG A 31 9.75 -6.01 -10.35
CA ARG A 31 8.91 -6.06 -9.14
C ARG A 31 9.65 -5.52 -7.90
N LEU A 32 10.95 -5.81 -7.75
CA LEU A 32 11.78 -5.24 -6.69
C LEU A 32 11.76 -3.70 -6.73
N VAL A 33 12.02 -3.13 -7.91
CA VAL A 33 12.05 -1.67 -8.12
C VAL A 33 10.67 -1.07 -7.84
N GLN A 34 9.60 -1.65 -8.39
CA GLN A 34 8.23 -1.19 -8.17
C GLN A 34 7.84 -1.19 -6.69
N THR A 35 8.10 -2.28 -5.96
CA THR A 35 7.78 -2.36 -4.53
C THR A 35 8.54 -1.30 -3.72
N VAL A 36 9.81 -1.06 -4.03
CA VAL A 36 10.61 -0.03 -3.35
C VAL A 36 10.06 1.37 -3.60
N ILE A 37 9.77 1.70 -4.87
CA ILE A 37 9.27 3.02 -5.26
C ILE A 37 7.88 3.27 -4.66
N ALA A 38 6.96 2.31 -4.83
CA ALA A 38 5.57 2.43 -4.35
C ALA A 38 5.47 2.50 -2.82
N SER A 39 6.37 1.83 -2.10
CA SER A 39 6.37 1.81 -0.63
C SER A 39 7.00 3.04 0.01
N GLY A 40 7.74 3.85 -0.76
CA GLY A 40 8.48 5.01 -0.27
C GLY A 40 7.63 5.98 0.57
N PRO A 41 6.53 6.55 0.04
CA PRO A 41 5.72 7.51 0.77
C PRO A 41 5.15 6.95 2.08
N TYR A 42 4.64 5.72 2.04
CA TYR A 42 4.10 5.00 3.19
C TYR A 42 5.15 4.76 4.27
N LEU A 43 6.35 4.32 3.87
CA LEU A 43 7.47 4.09 4.77
C LEU A 43 7.94 5.40 5.42
N LEU A 44 8.02 6.49 4.65
CA LEU A 44 8.37 7.82 5.14
C LEU A 44 7.36 8.30 6.21
N CYS A 45 6.06 8.19 5.92
CA CYS A 45 5.00 8.49 6.88
C CYS A 45 5.14 7.64 8.16
N GLY A 46 5.42 6.35 8.00
CA GLY A 46 5.61 5.41 9.12
C GLY A 46 6.76 5.76 10.05
N VAL A 47 7.95 6.02 9.51
CA VAL A 47 9.11 6.37 10.33
C VAL A 47 8.95 7.72 11.01
N VAL A 48 8.39 8.72 10.31
CA VAL A 48 8.09 10.04 10.89
C VAL A 48 7.08 9.90 12.03
N LEU A 49 5.99 9.15 11.82
CA LEU A 49 5.00 8.94 12.86
C LEU A 49 5.58 8.17 14.06
N ALA A 50 6.39 7.14 13.83
CA ALA A 50 7.06 6.42 14.91
C ALA A 50 7.97 7.33 15.74
N GLY A 51 8.70 8.23 15.08
CA GLY A 51 9.51 9.28 15.72
C GLY A 51 8.66 10.25 16.54
N LEU A 52 7.55 10.74 15.99
CA LEU A 52 6.61 11.64 16.68
C LEU A 52 5.96 10.96 17.90
N LEU A 53 5.55 9.70 17.78
CA LEU A 53 4.99 8.95 18.91
C LEU A 53 5.99 8.86 20.07
N ARG A 54 7.28 8.68 19.78
CA ARG A 54 8.32 8.64 20.81
C ARG A 54 8.62 10.02 21.38
N GLY A 55 8.92 11.01 20.54
CA GLY A 55 9.46 12.30 21.00
C GLY A 55 8.42 13.31 21.45
N VAL A 56 7.15 13.10 21.08
CA VAL A 56 6.09 14.08 21.31
C VAL A 56 4.98 13.51 22.19
N VAL A 57 4.46 12.32 21.87
CA VAL A 57 3.33 11.73 22.62
C VAL A 57 3.80 11.08 23.92
N GLY A 58 4.93 10.37 23.87
CA GLY A 58 5.51 9.67 25.02
C GLY A 58 4.80 8.35 25.35
N ALA A 59 5.51 7.46 26.07
CA ALA A 59 5.03 6.12 26.38
C ALA A 59 3.78 6.12 27.29
N GLU A 60 3.70 7.03 28.27
CA GLU A 60 2.58 7.10 29.22
C GLU A 60 1.24 7.39 28.56
N ALA A 61 1.22 8.32 27.59
CA ALA A 61 -0.01 8.69 26.90
C ALA A 61 -0.52 7.53 26.05
N ILE A 62 0.39 6.82 25.37
CA ILE A 62 0.06 5.62 24.60
C ILE A 62 -0.41 4.49 25.52
N GLN A 63 0.28 4.23 26.63
CA GLN A 63 -0.12 3.17 27.56
C GLN A 63 -1.47 3.43 28.24
N ARG A 64 -1.77 4.67 28.62
CA ARG A 64 -3.09 5.03 29.17
C ARG A 64 -4.22 4.73 28.18
N ARG A 65 -3.98 4.93 26.88
CA ARG A 65 -4.98 4.73 25.82
C ARG A 65 -5.01 3.31 25.27
N LEU A 66 -3.88 2.65 25.10
CA LEU A 66 -3.75 1.36 24.39
C LEU A 66 -3.16 0.24 25.26
N GLY A 67 -2.58 0.56 26.41
CA GLY A 67 -1.85 -0.38 27.27
C GLY A 67 -2.71 -1.37 28.04
N ARG A 68 -4.03 -1.16 28.14
CA ARG A 68 -4.95 -2.11 28.80
C ARG A 68 -5.38 -3.21 27.83
N ARG A 69 -5.13 -4.47 28.20
CA ARG A 69 -5.59 -5.68 27.49
C ARG A 69 -7.11 -5.80 27.56
N SER A 70 -7.80 -5.05 26.72
CA SER A 70 -9.25 -4.85 26.76
C SER A 70 -9.81 -4.77 25.34
N ARG A 71 -11.09 -5.12 25.16
CA ARG A 71 -11.79 -4.95 23.88
C ARG A 71 -11.76 -3.50 23.40
N ALA A 72 -11.92 -2.54 24.34
CA ALA A 72 -11.79 -1.12 24.05
C ALA A 72 -10.37 -0.71 23.60
N GLY A 73 -9.32 -1.39 24.08
CA GLY A 73 -7.96 -1.20 23.60
C GLY A 73 -7.79 -1.64 22.14
N LEU A 74 -8.36 -2.79 21.78
CA LEU A 74 -8.37 -3.30 20.40
C LEU A 74 -9.10 -2.33 19.47
N ILE A 75 -10.33 -1.91 19.82
CA ILE A 75 -11.12 -0.98 19.00
C ILE A 75 -10.38 0.35 18.79
N ARG A 76 -9.78 0.91 19.86
CA ARG A 76 -9.00 2.15 19.75
C ARG A 76 -7.75 1.99 18.88
N ALA A 77 -7.08 0.85 18.94
CA ALA A 77 -5.92 0.56 18.09
C ALA A 77 -6.32 0.37 16.62
N SER A 78 -7.41 -0.36 16.35
CA SER A 78 -7.97 -0.53 15.01
C SER A 78 -8.39 0.82 14.40
N ALA A 79 -9.10 1.65 15.17
CA ALA A 79 -9.50 2.99 14.74
C ALA A 79 -8.27 3.88 14.48
N PHE A 80 -7.26 3.81 15.34
CA PHE A 80 -6.02 4.55 15.13
C PHE A 80 -5.29 4.13 13.86
N GLY A 81 -5.20 2.83 13.58
CA GLY A 81 -4.56 2.34 12.36
C GLY A 81 -5.30 2.74 11.08
N PHE A 82 -6.62 2.58 11.07
CA PHE A 82 -7.49 2.91 9.94
C PHE A 82 -7.39 4.38 9.48
N LEU A 83 -7.10 5.30 10.40
CA LEU A 83 -7.01 6.74 10.10
C LEU A 83 -5.66 7.16 9.52
N LEU A 84 -4.69 6.26 9.42
CA LEU A 84 -3.31 6.61 9.06
C LEU A 84 -2.91 6.02 7.70
N PRO A 85 -2.33 6.83 6.80
CA PRO A 85 -1.87 6.37 5.49
C PRO A 85 -0.51 5.71 5.58
N LEU A 86 -0.45 4.50 6.15
CA LEU A 86 0.82 3.83 6.46
C LEU A 86 1.15 2.63 5.59
N GLY A 87 0.16 1.88 5.11
CA GLY A 87 0.39 0.58 4.48
C GLY A 87 1.18 -0.39 5.36
N ALA A 88 1.46 -1.60 4.86
CA ALA A 88 2.15 -2.61 5.67
C ALA A 88 3.56 -2.17 6.13
N LEU A 89 4.37 -1.62 5.22
CA LEU A 89 5.76 -1.25 5.51
C LEU A 89 5.88 0.00 6.38
N GLY A 90 4.99 0.98 6.23
CA GLY A 90 4.94 2.15 7.11
C GLY A 90 4.33 1.86 8.47
N ALA A 91 3.44 0.86 8.58
CA ALA A 91 2.86 0.46 9.86
C ALA A 91 3.85 -0.29 10.76
N LEU A 92 4.85 -0.97 10.20
CA LEU A 92 5.84 -1.74 10.97
C LEU A 92 6.69 -0.89 11.95
N PRO A 93 7.29 0.25 11.56
CA PRO A 93 7.99 1.14 12.50
C PRO A 93 7.10 1.58 13.67
N VAL A 94 5.84 1.92 13.37
CA VAL A 94 4.86 2.35 14.37
C VAL A 94 4.52 1.19 15.31
N ALA A 95 4.27 0.00 14.77
CA ALA A 95 3.99 -1.21 15.53
C ALA A 95 5.17 -1.63 16.42
N ARG A 96 6.42 -1.54 15.93
CA ARG A 96 7.64 -1.71 16.73
C ARG A 96 7.69 -0.75 17.90
N ARG A 97 7.31 0.52 17.68
CA ARG A 97 7.29 1.53 18.74
C ARG A 97 6.20 1.28 19.78
N LEU A 98 4.98 0.93 19.36
CA LEU A 98 3.90 0.53 20.27
C LEU A 98 4.30 -0.70 21.10
N HIS A 99 4.92 -1.69 20.47
CA HIS A 99 5.42 -2.88 21.17
C HIS A 99 6.54 -2.54 22.16
N ALA A 100 7.48 -1.67 21.78
CA ALA A 100 8.54 -1.19 22.67
C ALA A 100 7.98 -0.44 23.89
N MET A 101 6.85 0.26 23.72
CA MET A 101 6.09 0.91 24.80
C MET A 101 5.22 -0.07 25.61
N LYS A 102 5.42 -1.38 25.48
CA LYS A 102 4.70 -2.44 26.21
C LYS A 102 3.19 -2.47 25.95
N VAL A 103 2.73 -1.98 24.79
CA VAL A 103 1.35 -2.18 24.36
C VAL A 103 1.09 -3.68 24.16
N PRO A 104 -0.04 -4.25 24.63
CA PRO A 104 -0.33 -5.67 24.48
C PRO A 104 -0.22 -6.13 23.03
N ARG A 105 0.39 -7.30 22.81
CA ARG A 105 0.68 -7.83 21.46
C ARG A 105 -0.56 -7.86 20.55
N GLY A 106 -1.71 -8.29 21.07
CA GLY A 106 -2.95 -8.30 20.30
C GLY A 106 -3.46 -6.90 19.93
N THR A 107 -3.21 -5.89 20.77
CA THR A 107 -3.52 -4.49 20.46
C THR A 107 -2.59 -3.93 19.39
N VAL A 108 -1.30 -4.28 19.43
CA VAL A 108 -0.33 -3.92 18.37
C VAL A 108 -0.71 -4.58 17.04
N LEU A 109 -1.12 -5.85 17.07
CA LEU A 109 -1.59 -6.57 15.88
C LEU A 109 -2.86 -5.93 15.31
N ALA A 110 -3.83 -5.58 16.16
CA ALA A 110 -5.06 -4.94 15.72
C ALA A 110 -4.78 -3.63 14.96
N PHE A 111 -3.90 -2.78 15.51
CA PHE A 111 -3.40 -1.59 14.83
C PHE A 111 -2.74 -1.92 13.48
N LEU A 112 -1.81 -2.88 13.48
CA LEU A 112 -1.03 -3.26 12.30
C LEU A 112 -1.93 -3.72 11.15
N LEU A 113 -2.90 -4.60 11.42
CA LEU A 113 -3.82 -5.10 10.41
C LEU A 113 -4.66 -3.97 9.79
N THR A 114 -5.20 -3.06 10.61
CA THR A 114 -5.97 -1.94 10.07
C THR A 114 -5.12 -0.94 9.29
N ALA A 115 -3.95 -0.58 9.80
CA ALA A 115 -3.06 0.40 9.16
C ALA A 115 -2.44 -0.12 7.86
N ALA A 116 -2.32 -1.45 7.72
CA ALA A 116 -1.73 -2.10 6.57
C ALA A 116 -2.71 -2.29 5.41
N VAL A 117 -3.98 -2.61 5.70
CA VAL A 117 -4.93 -3.09 4.69
C VAL A 117 -5.67 -1.95 4.00
N VAL A 118 -6.12 -0.95 4.77
CA VAL A 118 -6.94 0.17 4.28
C VAL A 118 -6.49 1.47 4.92
N ASP A 119 -6.38 2.50 4.10
CA ASP A 119 -6.19 3.89 4.51
C ASP A 119 -7.27 4.81 3.89
N PRO A 120 -7.37 6.08 4.34
CA PRO A 120 -8.37 7.00 3.82
C PRO A 120 -8.32 7.22 2.30
N LEU A 121 -7.15 7.14 1.67
CA LEU A 121 -7.01 7.33 0.22
C LEU A 121 -7.50 6.11 -0.54
N SER A 122 -7.13 4.92 -0.08
CA SER A 122 -7.65 3.66 -0.62
C SER A 122 -9.17 3.59 -0.48
N LEU A 123 -9.78 4.10 0.59
CA LEU A 123 -11.24 4.15 0.71
C LEU A 123 -11.87 5.05 -0.34
N VAL A 124 -11.31 6.23 -0.54
CA VAL A 124 -11.80 7.19 -1.53
C VAL A 124 -11.69 6.62 -2.96
N LEU A 125 -10.58 5.94 -3.27
CA LEU A 125 -10.43 5.19 -4.52
C LEU A 125 -11.42 4.04 -4.62
N GLY A 126 -11.54 3.24 -3.58
CA GLY A 126 -12.45 2.11 -3.52
C GLY A 126 -13.91 2.53 -3.74
N MET A 127 -14.36 3.61 -3.11
CA MET A 127 -15.68 4.18 -3.34
C MET A 127 -15.88 4.68 -4.77
N SER A 128 -14.81 4.95 -5.53
CA SER A 128 -14.89 5.34 -6.93
C SER A 128 -14.93 4.14 -7.88
N LEU A 129 -14.51 2.95 -7.45
CA LEU A 129 -14.40 1.73 -8.26
C LEU A 129 -15.45 0.66 -7.91
N MET A 130 -15.91 0.65 -6.66
CA MET A 130 -16.83 -0.35 -6.13
C MET A 130 -18.08 0.32 -5.57
N SER A 131 -19.15 -0.45 -5.41
CA SER A 131 -20.36 0.04 -4.74
C SER A 131 -20.06 0.40 -3.27
N VAL A 132 -20.78 1.40 -2.74
CA VAL A 132 -20.65 1.81 -1.32
C VAL A 132 -20.95 0.64 -0.39
N GLN A 133 -21.91 -0.22 -0.74
CA GLN A 133 -22.24 -1.43 0.02
C GLN A 133 -21.05 -2.41 0.05
N THR A 134 -20.43 -2.67 -1.10
CA THR A 134 -19.24 -3.54 -1.20
C THR A 134 -18.10 -2.99 -0.34
N MET A 135 -17.85 -1.69 -0.42
CA MET A 135 -16.82 -1.03 0.39
C MET A 135 -17.11 -1.12 1.88
N ALA A 136 -18.35 -0.85 2.30
CA ALA A 136 -18.75 -0.91 3.71
C ALA A 136 -18.56 -2.31 4.30
N VAL A 137 -18.90 -3.37 3.54
CA VAL A 137 -18.69 -4.75 3.97
C VAL A 137 -17.19 -5.08 4.05
N CYS A 138 -16.39 -4.63 3.09
CA CYS A 138 -14.93 -4.82 3.10
C CYS A 138 -14.30 -4.18 4.36
N VAL A 139 -14.69 -2.96 4.70
CA VAL A 139 -14.22 -2.26 5.91
C VAL A 139 -14.72 -2.94 7.18
N ALA A 140 -15.98 -3.38 7.21
CA ALA A 140 -16.52 -4.14 8.34
C ALA A 140 -15.73 -5.45 8.56
N ALA A 141 -15.41 -6.18 7.48
CA ALA A 141 -14.59 -7.38 7.53
C ALA A 141 -13.19 -7.09 8.10
N LEU A 142 -12.55 -5.98 7.69
CA LEU A 142 -11.27 -5.53 8.24
C LEU A 142 -11.34 -5.29 9.75
N LEU A 143 -12.33 -4.52 10.21
CA LEU A 143 -12.47 -4.17 11.62
C LEU A 143 -12.77 -5.40 12.48
N VAL A 144 -13.65 -6.28 12.01
CA VAL A 144 -13.95 -7.56 12.68
C VAL A 144 -12.69 -8.42 12.75
N TRP A 145 -11.97 -8.57 11.63
CA TRP A 145 -10.75 -9.37 11.60
C TRP A 145 -9.67 -8.82 12.54
N SER A 146 -9.43 -7.51 12.51
CA SER A 146 -8.48 -6.84 13.40
C SER A 146 -8.80 -7.09 14.88
N ILE A 147 -10.07 -6.94 15.29
CA ILE A 147 -10.50 -7.14 16.67
C ILE A 147 -10.42 -8.63 17.07
N VAL A 148 -10.87 -9.53 16.20
CA VAL A 148 -10.86 -10.98 16.48
C VAL A 148 -9.42 -11.51 16.55
N ALA A 149 -8.56 -11.13 15.60
CA ALA A 149 -7.15 -11.49 15.58
C ALA A 149 -6.41 -10.94 16.82
N GLY A 150 -6.65 -9.67 17.16
CA GLY A 150 -6.10 -9.06 18.37
C GLY A 150 -6.58 -9.75 19.65
N HIS A 151 -7.86 -10.13 19.72
CA HIS A 151 -8.39 -10.89 20.86
C HIS A 151 -7.77 -12.28 20.94
N LEU A 152 -7.64 -12.98 19.81
CA LEU A 152 -7.05 -14.31 19.71
C LEU A 152 -5.59 -14.31 20.16
N VAL A 153 -4.77 -13.38 19.67
CA VAL A 153 -3.38 -13.23 20.15
C VAL A 153 -3.34 -12.88 21.63
N ASN A 154 -4.27 -12.05 22.10
CA ASN A 154 -4.41 -11.77 23.52
C ASN A 154 -4.93 -12.98 24.35
N ARG A 155 -5.33 -14.09 23.75
CA ARG A 155 -5.63 -15.34 24.45
C ARG A 155 -4.44 -16.29 24.41
N LEU A 156 -3.82 -16.42 23.25
CA LEU A 156 -2.71 -17.36 23.01
C LEU A 156 -1.40 -16.92 23.66
N GLU A 157 -1.17 -15.61 23.83
CA GLU A 157 0.11 -15.04 24.31
C GLU A 157 -0.09 -14.15 25.54
N PRO A 158 -0.36 -14.70 26.74
CA PRO A 158 -0.70 -13.94 27.97
C PRO A 158 0.40 -12.98 28.49
N GLY A 159 1.62 -13.03 27.96
CA GLY A 159 2.83 -12.45 28.56
C GLY A 159 3.11 -10.95 28.36
N THR A 160 2.15 -10.03 28.56
CA THR A 160 2.50 -8.59 28.65
C THR A 160 2.01 -8.03 29.98
N ARG A 161 2.93 -7.92 30.96
CA ARG A 161 2.69 -7.25 32.24
C ARG A 161 2.45 -5.75 31.98
N ALA A 162 1.59 -5.12 32.78
CA ALA A 162 1.50 -3.66 32.80
C ALA A 162 2.89 -3.10 33.18
N PRO A 163 3.41 -2.12 32.43
CA PRO A 163 4.73 -1.54 32.69
C PRO A 163 4.78 -0.92 34.10
N GLY A 164 5.91 -1.11 34.79
CA GLY A 164 6.21 -0.39 36.02
C GLY A 164 6.55 1.08 35.73
N GLU A 165 6.55 1.92 36.76
CA GLU A 165 6.89 3.37 36.62
C GLU A 165 8.31 3.59 36.09
N GLU A 166 9.22 2.61 36.29
CA GLU A 166 10.59 2.58 35.77
C GLU A 166 10.68 2.22 34.26
N ASP A 167 9.68 1.52 33.70
CA ASP A 167 9.65 1.12 32.29
C ASP A 167 9.30 2.29 31.35
N VAL A 168 8.83 3.40 31.92
CA VAL A 168 8.35 4.55 31.17
C VAL A 168 9.53 5.43 30.77
N GLU A 169 9.87 5.38 29.47
CA GLU A 169 10.89 6.25 28.90
C GLU A 169 10.53 7.73 29.11
N ARG A 170 11.29 8.41 29.99
CA ARG A 170 11.16 9.85 30.22
C ARG A 170 11.64 10.64 29.00
N LEU A 171 10.83 11.62 28.59
CA LEU A 171 11.15 12.55 27.51
C LEU A 171 12.25 13.53 27.96
N PRO A 172 13.22 13.89 27.10
CA PRO A 172 14.20 14.94 27.41
C PRO A 172 13.53 16.28 27.74
N GLY A 173 14.12 17.04 28.66
CA GLY A 173 13.54 18.31 29.13
C GLY A 173 13.52 19.41 28.06
N THR A 174 14.58 19.51 27.25
CA THR A 174 14.73 20.58 26.24
C THR A 174 14.11 20.21 24.88
N ALA A 175 13.65 21.21 24.14
CA ALA A 175 13.02 21.03 22.82
C ALA A 175 14.03 20.53 21.77
N THR A 176 15.25 21.06 21.79
CA THR A 176 16.34 20.69 20.87
C THR A 176 16.79 19.24 21.03
N ALA A 177 16.94 18.77 22.28
CA ALA A 177 17.29 17.38 22.54
C ALA A 177 16.17 16.42 22.13
N ARG A 178 14.89 16.81 22.30
CA ARG A 178 13.75 16.04 21.79
C ARG A 178 13.80 15.90 20.27
N LEU A 179 14.06 16.99 19.55
CA LEU A 179 14.15 16.98 18.09
C LEU A 179 15.32 16.11 17.59
N VAL A 180 16.52 16.27 18.16
CA VAL A 180 17.70 15.48 17.77
C VAL A 180 17.51 13.98 18.06
N ARG A 181 16.80 13.65 19.16
CA ARG A 181 16.44 12.26 19.46
C ARG A 181 15.46 11.70 18.44
N VAL A 182 14.41 12.45 18.08
CA VAL A 182 13.43 12.03 17.05
C VAL A 182 14.13 11.78 15.72
N VAL A 183 14.96 12.73 15.26
CA VAL A 183 15.66 12.60 13.97
C VAL A 183 16.65 11.44 13.98
N SER A 184 17.45 11.29 15.04
CA SER A 184 18.42 10.19 15.13
C SER A 184 17.75 8.82 15.21
N ASP A 185 16.61 8.71 15.88
CA ASP A 185 15.82 7.49 15.92
C ASP A 185 15.19 7.14 14.56
N ILE A 186 14.60 8.13 13.88
CA ILE A 186 14.07 7.96 12.51
C ILE A 186 15.17 7.43 11.59
N ALA A 187 16.35 8.04 11.66
CA ALA A 187 17.50 7.65 10.86
C ALA A 187 17.99 6.22 11.20
N ALA A 188 18.06 5.88 12.48
CA ALA A 188 18.48 4.54 12.94
C ALA A 188 17.46 3.44 12.57
N GLU A 189 16.18 3.76 12.63
CA GLU A 189 15.06 2.89 12.24
C GLU A 189 15.09 2.63 10.74
N LEU A 190 15.24 3.70 9.95
CA LEU A 190 15.24 3.62 8.49
C LEU A 190 16.45 2.83 7.95
N SER A 191 17.65 3.08 8.48
CA SER A 191 18.87 2.35 8.11
C SER A 191 18.94 0.91 8.66
N GLY A 192 17.88 0.43 9.34
CA GLY A 192 17.91 -0.79 10.14
C GLY A 192 16.72 -1.71 9.95
N PRO A 193 15.87 -1.86 10.98
CA PRO A 193 14.70 -2.72 10.89
C PRO A 193 13.84 -2.43 9.67
N SER A 194 13.65 -1.16 9.31
CA SER A 194 12.85 -0.79 8.14
C SER A 194 13.51 -1.13 6.81
N LEU A 195 14.83 -0.96 6.68
CA LEU A 195 15.56 -1.38 5.47
C LEU A 195 15.49 -2.90 5.28
N ARG A 196 15.65 -3.66 6.37
CA ARG A 196 15.51 -5.12 6.33
C ARG A 196 14.10 -5.53 5.92
N ASP A 197 13.10 -4.88 6.50
CA ASP A 197 11.70 -5.21 6.23
C ASP A 197 11.31 -4.83 4.79
N LEU A 198 11.81 -3.71 4.27
CA LEU A 198 11.69 -3.37 2.85
C LEU A 198 12.35 -4.43 1.96
N ALA A 199 13.58 -4.88 2.29
CA ALA A 199 14.28 -5.91 1.53
C ALA A 199 13.51 -7.25 1.52
N LEU A 200 12.96 -7.67 2.66
CA LEU A 200 12.14 -8.89 2.75
C LEU A 200 10.87 -8.79 1.91
N ALA A 201 10.15 -7.67 1.99
CA ALA A 201 8.95 -7.44 1.20
C ALA A 201 9.26 -7.42 -0.31
N ALA A 202 10.29 -6.68 -0.71
CA ALA A 202 10.72 -6.61 -2.10
C ALA A 202 11.18 -7.98 -2.61
N THR A 203 11.84 -8.80 -1.78
CA THR A 203 12.21 -10.19 -2.15
C THR A 203 10.97 -11.04 -2.46
N GLY A 204 9.90 -10.93 -1.66
CA GLY A 204 8.64 -11.63 -1.94
C GLY A 204 8.04 -11.24 -3.29
N ALA A 205 7.99 -9.94 -3.57
CA ALA A 205 7.49 -9.41 -4.84
C ALA A 205 8.38 -9.84 -6.03
N GLY A 206 9.70 -9.81 -5.83
CA GLY A 206 10.68 -10.23 -6.82
C GLY A 206 10.58 -11.72 -7.15
N LEU A 207 10.26 -12.59 -6.18
CA LEU A 207 10.01 -14.01 -6.43
C LEU A 207 8.78 -14.22 -7.33
N LEU A 208 7.72 -13.42 -7.14
CA LEU A 208 6.58 -13.46 -8.05
C LEU A 208 6.97 -12.95 -9.45
N GLY A 209 7.69 -11.83 -9.54
CA GLY A 209 8.17 -11.31 -10.82
C GLY A 209 9.11 -12.27 -11.56
N ALA A 210 9.85 -13.11 -10.84
CA ALA A 210 10.71 -14.14 -11.41
C ALA A 210 9.91 -15.33 -11.96
N PHE A 211 8.94 -15.83 -11.17
CA PHE A 211 8.39 -17.16 -11.34
C PHE A 211 6.88 -17.22 -11.62
N LEU A 212 6.17 -16.09 -11.61
CA LEU A 212 4.74 -16.04 -11.91
C LEU A 212 4.54 -15.58 -13.35
N PRO A 213 4.13 -16.46 -14.28
CA PRO A 213 3.92 -16.07 -15.68
C PRO A 213 2.79 -15.03 -15.83
N PRO A 214 2.83 -14.20 -16.89
CA PRO A 214 1.70 -13.36 -17.27
C PRO A 214 0.42 -14.18 -17.46
N GLY A 215 -0.74 -13.64 -17.07
CA GLY A 215 -2.06 -14.30 -17.22
C GLY A 215 -2.31 -15.52 -16.34
N TRP A 216 -1.30 -16.07 -15.65
CA TRP A 216 -1.50 -17.25 -14.80
C TRP A 216 -2.48 -16.97 -13.66
N LEU A 217 -2.34 -15.80 -13.02
CA LEU A 217 -3.18 -15.43 -11.87
C LEU A 217 -4.62 -15.10 -12.28
N GLU A 218 -4.82 -14.53 -13.46
CA GLU A 218 -6.14 -14.33 -14.08
C GLU A 218 -6.89 -15.67 -14.21
N MET A 219 -6.23 -16.69 -14.76
CA MET A 219 -6.80 -18.04 -14.83
C MET A 219 -7.02 -18.63 -13.43
N ALA A 220 -6.03 -18.50 -12.55
CA ALA A 220 -6.06 -19.05 -11.20
C ALA A 220 -7.18 -18.46 -10.32
N ALA A 221 -7.48 -17.19 -10.51
CA ALA A 221 -8.46 -16.42 -9.76
C ALA A 221 -9.84 -16.36 -10.45
N SER A 222 -10.08 -17.17 -11.48
CA SER A 222 -11.36 -17.20 -12.20
C SER A 222 -12.55 -17.44 -11.27
N PRO A 223 -13.69 -16.73 -11.46
CA PRO A 223 -14.92 -16.90 -10.67
C PRO A 223 -15.46 -18.33 -10.63
N SER A 224 -15.15 -19.13 -11.64
CA SER A 224 -15.56 -20.53 -11.74
C SER A 224 -14.83 -21.45 -10.75
N ARG A 225 -13.72 -21.00 -10.15
CA ARG A 225 -12.84 -21.82 -9.32
C ARG A 225 -13.09 -21.59 -7.82
N PRO A 226 -13.43 -22.63 -7.04
CA PRO A 226 -13.66 -22.50 -5.59
C PRO A 226 -12.37 -22.16 -4.81
N SER A 227 -11.20 -22.53 -5.33
CA SER A 227 -9.90 -22.25 -4.72
C SER A 227 -9.34 -20.86 -5.06
N ALA A 228 -10.00 -20.09 -5.94
CA ALA A 228 -9.51 -18.79 -6.42
C ALA A 228 -9.10 -17.87 -5.27
N GLY A 229 -9.96 -17.74 -4.25
CA GLY A 229 -9.68 -16.89 -3.10
C GLY A 229 -8.42 -17.29 -2.31
N LEU A 230 -8.17 -18.59 -2.13
CA LEU A 230 -6.99 -19.06 -1.39
C LEU A 230 -5.70 -18.79 -2.18
N ILE A 231 -5.72 -19.01 -3.49
CA ILE A 231 -4.57 -18.74 -4.36
C ILE A 231 -4.27 -17.25 -4.36
N THR A 232 -5.28 -16.40 -4.53
CA THR A 232 -5.13 -14.94 -4.50
C THR A 232 -4.60 -14.45 -3.15
N ALA A 233 -5.06 -15.01 -2.03
CA ALA A 233 -4.52 -14.66 -0.71
C ALA A 233 -3.04 -15.05 -0.57
N ALA A 234 -2.66 -16.25 -1.04
CA ALA A 234 -1.29 -16.73 -0.97
C ALA A 234 -0.34 -15.89 -1.85
N VAL A 235 -0.74 -15.61 -3.09
CA VAL A 235 0.04 -14.78 -4.02
C VAL A 235 0.08 -13.32 -3.54
N GLY A 236 -1.05 -12.77 -3.10
CA GLY A 236 -1.13 -11.42 -2.53
C GLY A 236 -0.17 -11.24 -1.35
N THR A 237 -0.13 -12.22 -0.44
CA THR A 237 0.80 -12.22 0.70
C THR A 237 2.27 -12.14 0.27
N LEU A 238 2.63 -12.58 -0.94
CA LEU A 238 4.00 -12.44 -1.46
C LEU A 238 4.19 -11.14 -2.24
N ALA A 239 3.15 -10.64 -2.90
CA ALA A 239 3.24 -9.50 -3.81
C ALA A 239 3.61 -8.18 -3.13
N CYS A 240 3.26 -8.01 -1.85
CA CYS A 240 3.45 -6.76 -1.11
C CYS A 240 2.90 -5.55 -1.86
N GLU A 241 1.58 -5.48 -1.96
CA GLU A 241 0.90 -4.35 -2.58
C GLU A 241 0.69 -3.20 -1.60
N THR A 242 0.59 -1.99 -2.13
CA THR A 242 0.15 -0.85 -1.32
C THR A 242 -1.36 -0.93 -1.10
N PRO A 243 -1.92 -0.32 -0.02
CA PRO A 243 -3.38 -0.27 0.17
C PRO A 243 -4.10 0.27 -1.06
N LEU A 244 -3.51 1.29 -1.68
CA LEU A 244 -4.04 1.88 -2.89
C LEU A 244 -3.96 0.94 -4.10
N GLY A 245 -2.81 0.28 -4.31
CA GLY A 245 -2.63 -0.69 -5.39
C GLY A 245 -3.59 -1.86 -5.28
N ALA A 246 -3.69 -2.46 -4.10
CA ALA A 246 -4.60 -3.58 -3.85
C ALA A 246 -6.08 -3.18 -4.02
N MET A 247 -6.46 -1.97 -3.59
CA MET A 247 -7.82 -1.46 -3.80
C MET A 247 -8.12 -1.23 -5.27
N ARG A 248 -7.18 -0.66 -6.02
CA ARG A 248 -7.31 -0.45 -7.46
C ARG A 248 -7.53 -1.77 -8.19
N GLN A 249 -6.67 -2.75 -7.94
CA GLN A 249 -6.76 -4.08 -8.53
C GLN A 249 -8.06 -4.78 -8.15
N ALA A 250 -8.48 -4.70 -6.88
CA ALA A 250 -9.75 -5.26 -6.43
C ALA A 250 -10.97 -4.58 -7.09
N GLY A 251 -10.91 -3.27 -7.32
CA GLY A 251 -11.95 -2.52 -8.02
C GLY A 251 -12.06 -2.93 -9.49
N VAL A 252 -10.93 -2.99 -10.21
CA VAL A 252 -10.86 -3.47 -11.59
C VAL A 252 -11.37 -4.90 -11.69
N LEU A 253 -10.92 -5.78 -10.79
CA LEU A 253 -11.36 -7.17 -10.73
C LEU A 253 -12.88 -7.30 -10.57
N VAL A 254 -13.50 -6.51 -9.70
CA VAL A 254 -14.96 -6.55 -9.51
C VAL A 254 -15.72 -6.02 -10.74
N ARG A 255 -15.16 -5.02 -11.43
CA ARG A 255 -15.71 -4.49 -12.69
C ARG A 255 -15.61 -5.52 -13.82
N ASP A 256 -14.51 -6.25 -13.90
CA ASP A 256 -14.26 -7.29 -14.92
C ASP A 256 -15.04 -8.60 -14.65
N GLY A 257 -16.03 -8.58 -13.75
CA GLY A 257 -16.86 -9.75 -13.44
C GLY A 257 -16.25 -10.71 -12.42
N GLY A 258 -15.17 -10.32 -11.74
CA GLY A 258 -14.57 -11.04 -10.63
C GLY A 258 -15.47 -11.12 -9.39
N THR A 259 -15.21 -12.12 -8.55
CA THR A 259 -15.92 -12.30 -7.28
C THR A 259 -15.45 -11.28 -6.24
N ASN A 260 -16.36 -10.77 -5.43
CA ASN A 260 -16.00 -9.93 -4.29
C ASN A 260 -15.12 -10.71 -3.31
N GLN A 261 -15.30 -12.03 -3.20
CA GLN A 261 -14.42 -12.89 -2.41
C GLN A 261 -12.94 -12.75 -2.79
N VAL A 262 -12.61 -12.86 -4.08
CA VAL A 262 -11.22 -12.75 -4.56
C VAL A 262 -10.69 -11.33 -4.35
N ALA A 263 -11.50 -10.31 -4.67
CA ALA A 263 -11.15 -8.91 -4.48
C ALA A 263 -10.83 -8.57 -3.01
N PHE A 264 -11.64 -9.08 -2.10
CA PHE A 264 -11.50 -8.88 -0.66
C PHE A 264 -10.26 -9.56 -0.10
N LEU A 265 -9.97 -10.77 -0.55
CA LEU A 265 -8.76 -11.50 -0.16
C LEU A 265 -7.50 -10.86 -0.75
N LEU A 266 -7.59 -10.29 -1.96
CA LEU A 266 -6.50 -9.49 -2.53
C LEU A 266 -6.23 -8.25 -1.68
N ILE A 267 -7.25 -7.51 -1.24
CA ILE A 267 -7.08 -6.35 -0.34
C ILE A 267 -6.45 -6.80 0.98
N ALA A 268 -7.05 -7.79 1.64
CA ALA A 268 -6.65 -8.22 2.98
C ALA A 268 -5.23 -8.79 3.04
N PHE A 269 -4.85 -9.62 2.07
CA PHE A 269 -3.57 -10.32 2.08
C PHE A 269 -2.53 -9.65 1.19
N GLY A 270 -2.94 -9.00 0.09
CA GLY A 270 -2.06 -8.23 -0.79
C GLY A 270 -1.50 -6.97 -0.13
N ALA A 271 -2.36 -6.17 0.51
CA ALA A 271 -1.93 -4.97 1.23
C ALA A 271 -1.58 -5.25 2.70
N GLY A 272 -2.32 -6.17 3.36
CA GLY A 272 -2.18 -6.40 4.79
C GLY A 272 -0.96 -7.22 5.20
N PHE A 273 -0.53 -8.17 4.37
CA PHE A 273 0.60 -9.04 4.66
C PHE A 273 1.67 -9.00 3.58
N ASN A 274 2.90 -9.17 4.04
CA ASN A 274 4.05 -9.47 3.21
C ASN A 274 5.06 -10.28 4.02
N LEU A 275 6.13 -10.76 3.38
CA LEU A 275 7.20 -11.48 4.06
C LEU A 275 7.77 -10.71 5.26
N ALA A 276 7.84 -9.38 5.20
CA ALA A 276 8.33 -8.56 6.29
C ALA A 276 7.37 -8.54 7.49
N VAL A 277 6.07 -8.36 7.24
CA VAL A 277 5.04 -8.44 8.28
C VAL A 277 5.05 -9.81 8.94
N LEU A 278 5.07 -10.88 8.16
CA LEU A 278 5.09 -12.25 8.70
C LEU A 278 6.35 -12.51 9.54
N THR A 279 7.52 -12.12 9.02
CA THR A 279 8.79 -12.23 9.74
C THR A 279 8.78 -11.41 11.03
N TRP A 280 8.22 -10.19 10.98
CA TRP A 280 8.14 -9.33 12.15
C TRP A 280 7.15 -9.85 13.20
N LEU A 281 6.02 -10.42 12.80
CA LEU A 281 5.07 -11.05 13.74
C LEU A 281 5.74 -12.19 14.53
N GLN A 282 6.57 -13.01 13.87
CA GLN A 282 7.26 -14.12 14.50
C GLN A 282 8.49 -13.69 15.31
N CYS A 283 9.37 -12.86 14.73
CA CYS A 283 10.65 -12.52 15.35
C CYS A 283 10.58 -11.25 16.21
N GLY A 284 9.80 -10.25 15.78
CA GLY A 284 9.68 -8.95 16.45
C GLY A 284 8.60 -8.94 17.53
N LEU A 285 7.37 -9.31 17.17
CA LEU A 285 6.24 -9.43 18.09
C LEU A 285 6.26 -10.74 18.89
N LYS A 286 7.14 -11.68 18.52
CA LYS A 286 7.38 -12.96 19.20
C LYS A 286 6.14 -13.85 19.27
N LEU A 287 5.35 -13.88 18.20
CA LEU A 287 4.22 -14.80 18.08
C LEU A 287 4.70 -16.18 17.64
N LYS A 288 4.14 -17.22 18.25
CA LYS A 288 4.35 -18.60 17.80
C LYS A 288 3.82 -18.79 16.37
N PRO A 289 4.42 -19.65 15.53
CA PRO A 289 3.94 -19.91 14.17
C PRO A 289 2.45 -20.29 14.10
N GLY A 290 1.97 -21.11 15.05
CA GLY A 290 0.55 -21.46 15.13
C GLY A 290 -0.38 -20.27 15.40
N ALA A 291 0.06 -19.27 16.15
CA ALA A 291 -0.72 -18.05 16.38
C ALA A 291 -0.79 -17.18 15.10
N VAL A 292 0.31 -17.08 14.35
CA VAL A 292 0.33 -16.38 13.05
C VAL A 292 -0.58 -17.09 12.05
N ALA A 293 -0.48 -18.42 11.94
CA ALA A 293 -1.36 -19.20 11.09
C ALA A 293 -2.84 -19.03 11.45
N ALA A 294 -3.17 -19.02 12.74
CA ALA A 294 -4.55 -18.81 13.19
C ALA A 294 -5.07 -17.41 12.82
N VAL A 295 -4.24 -16.36 12.92
CA VAL A 295 -4.61 -15.00 12.46
C VAL A 295 -4.90 -14.98 10.96
N MET A 296 -4.07 -15.65 10.15
CA MET A 296 -4.26 -15.75 8.70
C MET A 296 -5.55 -16.52 8.36
N VAL A 297 -5.78 -17.67 8.99
CA VAL A 297 -6.99 -18.50 8.77
C VAL A 297 -8.26 -17.75 9.15
N VAL A 298 -8.25 -17.02 10.27
CA VAL A 298 -9.39 -16.17 10.65
C VAL A 298 -9.63 -15.08 9.61
N GLY A 299 -8.57 -14.45 9.08
CA GLY A 299 -8.69 -13.46 8.01
C GLY A 299 -9.28 -14.04 6.73
N LEU A 300 -8.78 -15.20 6.30
CA LEU A 300 -9.29 -15.95 5.16
C LEU A 300 -10.79 -16.24 5.32
N GLY A 301 -11.19 -16.72 6.50
CA GLY A 301 -12.59 -17.01 6.80
C GLY A 301 -13.48 -15.76 6.78
N ILE A 302 -13.09 -14.68 7.45
CA ILE A 302 -13.89 -13.46 7.56
C ILE A 302 -14.08 -12.80 6.18
N TYR A 303 -12.98 -12.56 5.45
CA TYR A 303 -13.07 -11.94 4.12
C TYR A 303 -13.70 -12.87 3.09
N GLY A 304 -13.41 -14.18 3.18
CA GLY A 304 -14.01 -15.20 2.34
C GLY A 304 -15.53 -15.21 2.44
N LEU A 305 -16.05 -15.30 3.68
CA LEU A 305 -17.48 -15.29 3.95
C LEU A 305 -18.15 -13.95 3.61
N ALA A 306 -17.49 -12.83 3.92
CA ALA A 306 -18.02 -11.50 3.61
C ALA A 306 -18.17 -11.27 2.11
N GLY A 307 -17.14 -11.63 1.32
CA GLY A 307 -17.18 -11.52 -0.13
C GLY A 307 -18.20 -12.47 -0.75
N TRP A 308 -18.20 -13.73 -0.33
CA TRP A 308 -19.17 -14.73 -0.80
C TRP A 308 -20.62 -14.32 -0.48
N GLY A 309 -20.86 -13.71 0.69
CA GLY A 309 -22.17 -13.18 1.05
C GLY A 309 -22.68 -12.11 0.08
N LEU A 310 -21.79 -11.23 -0.40
CA LEU A 310 -22.11 -10.23 -1.43
C LEU A 310 -22.24 -10.82 -2.83
N ASP A 311 -21.48 -11.86 -3.15
CA ASP A 311 -21.54 -12.49 -4.47
C ASP A 311 -22.89 -13.17 -4.73
N ARG A 312 -23.60 -13.59 -3.67
CA ARG A 312 -24.98 -14.12 -3.80
C ARG A 312 -25.99 -13.11 -4.34
N THR A 313 -25.73 -11.82 -4.22
CA THR A 313 -26.62 -10.78 -4.73
C THR A 313 -26.31 -10.41 -6.18
N LYS A 314 -25.23 -10.96 -6.78
CA LYS A 314 -24.89 -10.74 -8.19
C LYS A 314 -25.58 -11.78 -9.09
N THR A 315 -26.07 -11.34 -10.24
CA THR A 315 -26.44 -12.24 -11.33
C THR A 315 -25.20 -12.93 -11.88
N ALA A 316 -25.25 -14.25 -12.03
CA ALA A 316 -24.14 -15.01 -12.61
C ALA A 316 -23.85 -14.53 -14.04
N LEU A 317 -22.57 -14.42 -14.41
CA LEU A 317 -22.15 -14.21 -15.80
C LEU A 317 -22.81 -15.27 -16.70
N PRO A 318 -23.25 -14.91 -17.93
CA PRO A 318 -23.76 -15.87 -18.89
C PRO A 318 -22.78 -17.04 -19.07
N ARG A 319 -23.27 -18.28 -19.03
CA ARG A 319 -22.44 -19.47 -19.26
C ARG A 319 -21.75 -19.35 -20.63
N GLY A 320 -20.41 -19.25 -20.63
CA GLY A 320 -19.59 -19.17 -21.85
C GLY A 320 -18.87 -17.84 -22.07
N ALA A 321 -19.10 -16.79 -21.27
CA ALA A 321 -18.25 -15.59 -21.31
C ALA A 321 -16.85 -15.91 -20.75
N SER A 322 -15.79 -15.62 -21.51
CA SER A 322 -14.43 -15.76 -21.03
C SER A 322 -14.14 -14.69 -19.98
N PHE A 323 -13.69 -15.13 -18.80
CA PHE A 323 -13.26 -14.21 -17.74
C PHE A 323 -11.89 -13.68 -18.09
N HIS A 324 -11.83 -12.40 -18.44
CA HIS A 324 -10.60 -11.67 -18.72
C HIS A 324 -10.45 -10.49 -17.77
N THR A 325 -9.30 -10.39 -17.11
CA THR A 325 -9.03 -9.26 -16.21
C THR A 325 -7.56 -8.88 -16.22
N HIS A 326 -7.31 -7.58 -16.24
CA HIS A 326 -5.96 -6.99 -16.15
C HIS A 326 -5.57 -6.65 -14.71
N ALA A 327 -6.46 -6.91 -13.74
CA ALA A 327 -6.23 -6.59 -12.34
C ALA A 327 -4.96 -7.25 -11.75
N PHE A 328 -4.51 -8.35 -12.35
CA PHE A 328 -3.40 -9.16 -11.87
C PHE A 328 -2.09 -8.96 -12.64
N ASP A 329 -2.09 -8.19 -13.73
CA ASP A 329 -0.92 -8.03 -14.61
C ASP A 329 0.30 -7.47 -13.85
N GLU A 330 0.04 -6.60 -12.87
CA GLU A 330 1.08 -6.02 -12.04
C GLU A 330 1.70 -7.00 -11.03
N LEU A 331 1.02 -8.09 -10.67
CA LEU A 331 1.49 -9.04 -9.66
C LEU A 331 2.46 -10.09 -10.25
N GLY A 332 2.38 -10.33 -11.55
CA GLY A 332 3.19 -11.30 -12.26
C GLY A 332 4.48 -10.74 -12.85
N ARG A 333 5.14 -11.57 -13.65
CA ARG A 333 6.26 -11.13 -14.50
C ARG A 333 5.73 -10.21 -15.59
N ALA A 334 6.26 -9.00 -15.71
CA ALA A 334 5.88 -8.11 -16.81
C ALA A 334 6.27 -8.72 -18.17
N ASN A 335 5.46 -8.44 -19.19
CA ASN A 335 5.63 -9.01 -20.52
C ASN A 335 6.65 -8.20 -21.32
N PHE A 336 7.93 -8.46 -21.11
CA PHE A 336 9.02 -7.99 -21.95
C PHE A 336 9.68 -9.21 -22.62
N GLY A 337 10.46 -8.99 -23.69
CA GLY A 337 11.15 -10.05 -24.42
C GLY A 337 12.18 -10.81 -23.55
N ASP A 338 13.16 -11.46 -24.16
CA ASP A 338 14.25 -12.11 -23.42
C ASP A 338 15.50 -11.19 -23.39
N PRO A 339 15.60 -10.24 -22.44
CA PRO A 339 16.77 -9.37 -22.37
C PRO A 339 18.01 -10.20 -22.05
N GLY A 340 19.16 -9.79 -22.57
CA GLY A 340 20.44 -10.36 -22.14
C GLY A 340 20.65 -10.15 -20.64
N LEU A 341 21.39 -11.05 -19.99
CA LEU A 341 21.61 -11.01 -18.54
C LEU A 341 22.18 -9.68 -18.04
N PHE A 342 23.04 -9.05 -18.85
CA PHE A 342 23.63 -7.74 -18.59
C PHE A 342 22.64 -6.57 -18.73
N GLN A 343 21.56 -6.75 -19.51
CA GLN A 343 20.51 -5.74 -19.73
C GLN A 343 19.36 -5.89 -18.73
N ALA A 344 19.25 -7.02 -18.04
CA ALA A 344 18.15 -7.30 -17.12
C ALA A 344 17.96 -6.21 -16.05
N ALA A 345 19.06 -5.67 -15.50
CA ALA A 345 19.00 -4.61 -14.49
C ALA A 345 18.54 -3.27 -15.08
N SER A 346 19.03 -2.88 -16.27
CA SER A 346 18.62 -1.62 -16.91
C SER A 346 17.17 -1.71 -17.39
N THR A 347 16.73 -2.86 -17.90
CA THR A 347 15.33 -3.13 -18.25
C THR A 347 14.44 -3.06 -17.00
N ALA A 348 14.87 -3.66 -15.89
CA ALA A 348 14.15 -3.63 -14.62
C ALA A 348 13.94 -2.20 -14.12
N TRP A 349 14.98 -1.36 -14.15
CA TRP A 349 14.87 0.04 -13.77
C TRP A 349 13.98 0.83 -14.73
N ALA A 350 14.19 0.69 -16.04
CA ALA A 350 13.45 1.44 -17.05
C ALA A 350 11.94 1.16 -16.99
N ILE A 351 11.55 -0.10 -16.76
CA ILE A 351 10.14 -0.49 -16.64
C ILE A 351 9.61 -0.18 -15.24
N GLY A 352 10.34 -0.57 -14.19
CA GLY A 352 9.90 -0.45 -12.81
C GLY A 352 9.74 0.99 -12.32
N ALA A 353 10.53 1.92 -12.87
CA ALA A 353 10.43 3.34 -12.54
C ALA A 353 9.35 4.08 -13.33
N LYS A 354 8.96 3.59 -14.52
CA LYS A 354 8.06 4.30 -15.47
C LYS A 354 6.68 4.61 -14.87
N ASN A 355 6.12 3.68 -14.11
CA ASN A 355 4.81 3.85 -13.46
C ASN A 355 4.92 4.50 -12.06
N GLY A 356 6.15 4.72 -11.58
CA GLY A 356 6.45 5.17 -10.23
C GLY A 356 6.99 6.60 -10.12
N GLU A 357 7.06 7.35 -11.22
CA GLU A 357 7.66 8.70 -11.25
C GLU A 357 7.08 9.64 -10.19
N ALA A 358 5.76 9.57 -9.96
CA ALA A 358 5.08 10.35 -8.94
C ALA A 358 5.56 10.07 -7.49
N TYR A 359 6.16 8.90 -7.25
CA TYR A 359 6.67 8.48 -5.94
C TYR A 359 8.17 8.74 -5.75
N LEU A 360 8.91 9.02 -6.83
CA LEU A 360 10.35 9.30 -6.78
C LEU A 360 10.72 10.44 -5.81
N PRO A 361 9.95 11.55 -5.71
CA PRO A 361 10.27 12.62 -4.76
C PRO A 361 10.31 12.16 -3.31
N ALA A 362 9.54 11.12 -2.92
CA ALA A 362 9.54 10.58 -1.56
C ALA A 362 10.82 9.76 -1.25
N LEU A 363 11.54 9.29 -2.27
CA LEU A 363 12.77 8.51 -2.09
C LEU A 363 13.96 9.38 -1.70
N ALA A 364 14.00 10.65 -2.14
CA ALA A 364 15.07 11.57 -1.78
C ALA A 364 15.20 11.82 -0.25
N PRO A 365 14.14 12.21 0.48
CA PRO A 365 14.22 12.38 1.93
C PRO A 365 14.49 11.05 2.65
N LEU A 366 13.96 9.93 2.14
CA LEU A 366 14.29 8.60 2.68
C LEU A 366 15.78 8.26 2.52
N GLY A 367 16.36 8.50 1.34
CA GLY A 367 17.78 8.28 1.07
C GLY A 367 18.67 9.12 1.99
N LEU A 368 18.34 10.41 2.16
CA LEU A 368 19.04 11.31 3.08
C LEU A 368 18.96 10.82 4.53
N LEU A 369 17.77 10.44 5.01
CA LEU A 369 17.58 9.93 6.36
C LEU A 369 18.29 8.58 6.58
N ALA A 370 18.30 7.71 5.56
CA ALA A 370 18.98 6.42 5.62
C ALA A 370 20.51 6.61 5.67
N ALA A 371 21.06 7.51 4.85
CA ALA A 371 22.47 7.87 4.88
C ALA A 371 22.87 8.50 6.23
N ALA A 372 22.05 9.42 6.75
CA ALA A 372 22.24 9.98 8.09
C ALA A 372 22.21 8.90 9.18
N GLY A 373 21.37 7.87 9.01
CA GLY A 373 21.28 6.72 9.91
C GLY A 373 22.52 5.84 9.89
N LEU A 374 23.07 5.59 8.71
CA LEU A 374 24.33 4.87 8.54
C LEU A 374 25.50 5.63 9.18
N ILE A 375 25.53 6.96 9.04
CA ILE A 375 26.53 7.81 9.71
C ILE A 375 26.34 7.76 11.23
N ALA A 376 25.09 7.85 11.72
CA ALA A 376 24.77 7.81 13.15
C ALA A 376 25.14 6.48 13.82
N ARG A 377 25.23 5.38 13.05
CA ARG A 377 25.67 4.06 13.53
C ARG A 377 27.16 3.94 13.75
N GLN A 378 27.96 4.86 13.21
CA GLN A 378 29.40 4.85 13.45
C GLN A 378 29.67 4.94 14.96
N PRO A 379 30.59 4.12 15.52
CA PRO A 379 30.79 4.02 16.97
C PRO A 379 31.03 5.38 17.64
N ARG A 380 31.81 6.24 16.99
CA ARG A 380 32.15 7.59 17.45
C ARG A 380 30.92 8.51 17.53
N VAL A 381 30.07 8.48 16.52
CA VAL A 381 28.86 9.32 16.44
C VAL A 381 27.81 8.80 17.42
N ARG A 382 27.63 7.48 17.49
CA ARG A 382 26.72 6.83 18.45
C ARG A 382 27.08 7.16 19.90
N LEU A 383 28.36 7.12 20.25
CA LEU A 383 28.84 7.51 21.58
C LEU A 383 28.56 8.99 21.90
N ARG A 384 28.78 9.90 20.93
CA ARG A 384 28.44 11.32 21.10
C ARG A 384 26.95 11.53 21.31
N LEU A 385 26.11 10.92 20.48
CA LEU A 385 24.64 11.00 20.60
C LEU A 385 24.14 10.44 21.93
N ALA A 386 24.72 9.34 22.40
CA ALA A 386 24.38 8.74 23.69
C ALA A 386 24.67 9.70 24.85
N ARG A 387 25.89 10.27 24.92
CA ARG A 387 26.29 11.26 25.94
C ARG A 387 25.38 12.48 25.93
N TRP A 388 25.14 13.04 24.75
CA TRP A 388 24.24 14.19 24.58
C TRP A 388 22.81 13.90 25.05
N SER A 389 22.35 12.66 24.86
CA SER A 389 21.01 12.23 25.29
C SER A 389 20.89 11.99 26.79
N GLU A 390 21.97 11.57 27.45
CA GLU A 390 22.05 11.42 28.91
C GLU A 390 22.15 12.80 29.57
N GLU A 391 23.02 13.67 29.07
CA GLU A 391 23.13 15.07 29.51
C GLU A 391 21.78 15.81 29.41
N ALA A 392 21.03 15.59 28.33
CA ALA A 392 19.70 16.19 28.15
C ALA A 392 18.58 15.55 28.99
N ARG A 393 18.79 14.34 29.54
CA ARG A 393 17.86 13.68 30.47
C ARG A 393 18.10 14.10 31.92
N GLU A 394 19.36 14.34 32.28
CA GLU A 394 19.77 14.72 33.64
C GLU A 394 19.73 16.23 33.89
N ALA A 395 19.68 17.06 32.84
CA ALA A 395 19.55 18.49 32.98
C ALA A 395 18.26 18.87 33.75
N PRO A 396 18.37 19.54 34.92
CA PRO A 396 17.20 20.00 35.66
C PRO A 396 16.39 20.98 34.80
N PRO A 397 15.05 21.00 34.92
CA PRO A 397 14.23 21.98 34.22
C PRO A 397 14.70 23.38 34.60
N ARG A 398 15.26 24.12 33.63
CA ARG A 398 15.74 25.49 33.85
C ARG A 398 14.57 26.37 34.30
N PRO A 399 14.76 27.27 35.29
CA PRO A 399 13.71 28.17 35.74
C PRO A 399 13.17 29.03 34.58
N HIS A 400 11.86 29.32 34.60
CA HIS A 400 11.17 30.04 33.52
C HIS A 400 11.79 31.42 33.18
N SER A 401 12.51 32.02 34.12
CA SER A 401 13.23 33.28 34.00
C SER A 401 14.50 33.20 33.14
N GLU A 402 15.11 32.02 33.01
CA GLU A 402 16.41 31.83 32.32
C GLU A 402 16.29 31.14 30.96
N THR A 403 15.11 30.60 30.62
CA THR A 403 14.87 29.93 29.34
C THR A 403 14.46 30.95 28.27
N ARG A 404 15.13 30.93 27.10
CA ARG A 404 14.65 31.65 25.90
C ARG A 404 13.23 31.19 25.57
N VAL A 405 12.39 32.07 25.02
CA VAL A 405 10.97 31.77 24.71
C VAL A 405 10.80 30.47 23.92
N TRP A 406 11.74 30.17 23.01
CA TRP A 406 11.77 28.98 22.16
C TRP A 406 12.28 27.70 22.87
N GLU A 407 12.89 27.82 24.05
CA GLU A 407 13.40 26.70 24.87
C GLU A 407 12.43 26.28 25.97
N ARG A 408 11.34 27.03 26.17
CA ARG A 408 10.31 26.70 27.15
C ARG A 408 9.73 25.33 26.83
N SER A 409 9.79 24.41 27.79
CA SER A 409 9.20 23.07 27.66
C SER A 409 7.69 23.20 27.50
N LEU A 410 7.21 23.13 26.27
CA LEU A 410 5.79 23.04 25.98
C LEU A 410 5.21 21.84 26.74
N SER A 411 4.00 22.00 27.29
CA SER A 411 3.34 20.88 27.96
C SER A 411 3.24 19.70 26.97
N PRO A 412 3.32 18.43 27.42
CA PRO A 412 3.27 17.28 26.51
C PRO A 412 2.05 17.30 25.58
N ARG A 413 0.93 17.88 26.05
CA ARG A 413 -0.28 18.08 25.26
C ARG A 413 -0.10 19.13 24.16
N LEU A 414 0.56 20.26 24.46
CA LEU A 414 0.81 21.32 23.49
C LEU A 414 1.87 20.89 22.45
N THR A 415 2.90 20.15 22.87
CA THR A 415 3.88 19.59 21.93
C THR A 415 3.22 18.58 21.00
N ALA A 416 2.34 17.72 21.52
CA ALA A 416 1.53 16.79 20.72
C ALA A 416 0.60 17.52 19.75
N ALA A 417 -0.08 18.57 20.20
CA ALA A 417 -0.92 19.39 19.33
C ALA A 417 -0.10 20.03 18.21
N LEU A 418 1.03 20.67 18.52
CA LEU A 418 1.89 21.34 17.54
C LEU A 418 2.55 20.35 16.56
N GLY A 419 2.99 19.18 17.04
CA GLY A 419 3.52 18.12 16.17
C GLY A 419 2.47 17.56 15.21
N LEU A 420 1.23 17.39 15.67
CA LEU A 420 0.11 16.98 14.83
C LEU A 420 -0.27 18.07 13.81
N ILE A 421 -0.35 19.33 14.26
CA ILE A 421 -0.60 20.51 13.41
C ILE A 421 0.50 20.67 12.35
N ALA A 422 1.76 20.33 12.66
CA ALA A 422 2.85 20.38 11.68
C ALA A 422 2.82 19.19 10.69
N ALA A 423 2.38 18.01 11.13
CA ALA A 423 2.34 16.81 10.30
C ALA A 423 1.14 16.77 9.34
N ILE A 424 -0.03 17.26 9.75
CA ILE A 424 -1.26 17.22 8.96
C ILE A 424 -1.10 17.94 7.60
N PRO A 425 -0.58 19.18 7.51
CA PRO A 425 -0.39 19.87 6.23
C PRO A 425 0.56 19.10 5.30
N GLY A 426 1.59 18.45 5.84
CA GLY A 426 2.51 17.63 5.05
C GLY A 426 1.84 16.39 4.47
N VAL A 427 1.03 15.70 5.27
CA VAL A 427 0.24 14.54 4.81
C VAL A 427 -0.81 14.98 3.80
N VAL A 428 -1.52 16.08 4.05
CA VAL A 428 -2.52 16.66 3.12
C VAL A 428 -1.86 17.10 1.82
N ALA A 429 -0.69 17.75 1.88
CA ALA A 429 0.05 18.15 0.69
C ALA A 429 0.51 16.92 -0.12
N LEU A 430 1.00 15.87 0.55
CA LEU A 430 1.37 14.61 -0.11
C LEU A 430 0.16 13.95 -0.80
N VAL A 431 -0.99 13.95 -0.14
CA VAL A 431 -2.26 13.44 -0.68
C VAL A 431 -2.69 14.25 -1.91
N LEU A 432 -2.66 15.57 -1.83
CA LEU A 432 -3.08 16.46 -2.93
C LEU A 432 -2.09 16.48 -4.09
N ALA A 433 -0.80 16.23 -3.83
CA ALA A 433 0.19 16.00 -4.87
C ALA A 433 -0.08 14.68 -5.61
N PHE A 434 -0.56 13.66 -4.91
CA PHE A 434 -0.90 12.37 -5.52
C PHE A 434 -2.23 12.39 -6.30
N TYR A 435 -3.20 13.16 -5.81
CA TYR A 435 -4.51 13.38 -6.43
C TYR A 435 -4.68 14.85 -6.85
N PRO A 436 -4.03 15.27 -7.95
CA PRO A 436 -4.15 16.64 -8.44
C PRO A 436 -5.59 16.96 -8.86
N ALA A 437 -5.89 18.23 -9.09
CA ALA A 437 -7.25 18.65 -9.43
C ALA A 437 -7.71 17.98 -10.73
N PRO A 438 -9.02 17.66 -10.90
CA PRO A 438 -9.52 17.06 -12.13
C PRO A 438 -9.10 17.81 -13.39
N ALA A 439 -9.08 19.14 -13.36
CA ALA A 439 -8.57 19.98 -14.45
C ALA A 439 -7.11 19.63 -14.82
N VAL A 440 -6.22 19.52 -13.83
CA VAL A 440 -4.81 19.13 -14.04
C VAL A 440 -4.70 17.71 -14.59
N LEU A 441 -5.53 16.78 -14.10
CA LEU A 441 -5.58 15.41 -14.63
C LEU A 441 -6.03 15.39 -16.10
N PHE A 442 -7.04 16.17 -16.47
CA PHE A 442 -7.46 16.27 -17.87
C PHE A 442 -6.39 16.91 -18.74
N ASP A 443 -5.66 17.90 -18.24
CA ASP A 443 -4.53 18.50 -18.95
C ASP A 443 -3.38 17.50 -19.14
N GLU A 444 -3.10 16.65 -18.13
CA GLU A 444 -2.15 15.53 -18.25
C GLU A 444 -2.61 14.43 -19.21
N MET A 445 -3.93 14.25 -19.40
CA MET A 445 -4.47 13.28 -20.36
C MET A 445 -4.34 13.74 -21.81
N VAL A 446 -4.25 15.04 -22.10
CA VAL A 446 -4.12 15.55 -23.48
C VAL A 446 -2.90 14.98 -24.22
N PRO A 447 -1.67 15.06 -23.69
CA PRO A 447 -0.52 14.46 -24.35
C PRO A 447 -0.64 12.93 -24.45
N VAL A 448 -1.16 12.26 -23.41
CA VAL A 448 -1.37 10.80 -23.43
C VAL A 448 -2.33 10.37 -24.53
N HIS A 449 -3.46 11.08 -24.67
CA HIS A 449 -4.41 10.85 -25.76
C HIS A 449 -3.73 10.98 -27.12
N THR A 450 -2.89 12.00 -27.29
CA THR A 450 -2.18 12.28 -28.55
C THR A 450 -1.24 11.12 -28.90
N GLU A 451 -0.51 10.60 -27.93
CA GLU A 451 0.38 9.45 -28.10
C GLU A 451 -0.39 8.17 -28.43
N VAL A 452 -1.54 7.92 -27.80
CA VAL A 452 -2.43 6.80 -28.16
C VAL A 452 -2.91 6.94 -29.61
N GLN A 453 -3.38 8.12 -30.02
CA GLN A 453 -3.80 8.33 -31.41
C GLN A 453 -2.65 8.10 -32.40
N TYR A 454 -1.46 8.58 -32.07
CA TYR A 454 -0.27 8.42 -32.90
C TYR A 454 0.08 6.93 -33.05
N THR A 455 0.29 6.23 -31.94
CA THR A 455 0.76 4.83 -31.91
C THR A 455 -0.25 3.86 -32.54
N VAL A 456 -1.56 4.02 -32.27
CA VAL A 456 -2.61 3.19 -32.88
C VAL A 456 -2.70 3.41 -34.40
N ARG A 457 -2.56 4.66 -34.86
CA ARG A 457 -2.56 4.96 -36.31
C ARG A 457 -1.33 4.38 -37.02
N HIS A 458 -0.17 4.36 -36.36
CA HIS A 458 1.06 3.77 -36.90
C HIS A 458 1.11 2.24 -36.74
N GLY A 459 0.14 1.63 -36.06
CA GLY A 459 0.05 0.20 -35.88
C GLY A 459 1.01 -0.38 -34.84
N ASP A 460 1.59 0.46 -33.97
CA ASP A 460 2.41 -0.01 -32.86
C ASP A 460 1.52 -0.39 -31.68
N ALA A 461 1.01 -1.63 -31.69
CA ALA A 461 0.16 -2.14 -30.63
C ALA A 461 0.84 -2.13 -29.26
N ARG A 462 2.15 -2.44 -29.20
CA ARG A 462 2.87 -2.55 -27.93
C ARG A 462 3.02 -1.19 -27.27
N GLU A 463 3.40 -0.18 -28.04
CA GLU A 463 3.51 1.18 -27.53
C GLU A 463 2.14 1.76 -27.17
N SER A 464 1.12 1.48 -27.97
CA SER A 464 -0.27 1.88 -27.70
C SER A 464 -0.76 1.37 -26.34
N LEU A 465 -0.50 0.09 -26.01
CA LEU A 465 -0.92 -0.51 -24.74
C LEU A 465 -0.29 0.19 -23.52
N VAL A 466 0.98 0.60 -23.62
CA VAL A 466 1.66 1.34 -22.55
C VAL A 466 1.01 2.70 -22.31
N TRP A 467 0.64 3.41 -23.37
CA TRP A 467 -0.04 4.70 -23.25
C TRP A 467 -1.48 4.57 -22.75
N LEU A 468 -2.20 3.51 -23.14
CA LEU A 468 -3.53 3.20 -22.61
C LEU A 468 -3.49 2.91 -21.11
N GLU A 469 -2.48 2.18 -20.63
CA GLU A 469 -2.29 1.93 -19.20
C GLU A 469 -2.10 3.24 -18.42
N ARG A 470 -1.27 4.15 -18.96
CA ARG A 470 -1.08 5.49 -18.38
C ARG A 470 -2.38 6.31 -18.38
N TRP A 471 -3.14 6.25 -19.47
CA TRP A 471 -4.40 6.97 -19.58
C TRP A 471 -5.41 6.48 -18.55
N GLU A 472 -5.56 5.16 -18.42
CA GLU A 472 -6.43 4.54 -17.44
C GLU A 472 -6.05 4.93 -16.01
N ALA A 473 -4.76 4.94 -15.68
CA ALA A 473 -4.26 5.36 -14.38
C ALA A 473 -4.63 6.82 -14.05
N LEU A 474 -4.61 7.72 -15.04
CA LEU A 474 -5.06 9.11 -14.85
C LEU A 474 -6.58 9.18 -14.65
N VAL A 475 -7.36 8.43 -15.43
CA VAL A 475 -8.84 8.43 -15.35
C VAL A 475 -9.31 7.90 -13.99
N GLN A 476 -8.65 6.86 -13.48
CA GLN A 476 -8.95 6.29 -12.16
C GLN A 476 -8.68 7.29 -11.01
N LYS A 477 -7.83 8.30 -11.19
CA LYS A 477 -7.59 9.36 -10.19
C LYS A 477 -8.69 10.43 -10.15
N LEU A 478 -9.50 10.59 -11.21
CA LEU A 478 -10.50 11.65 -11.30
C LEU A 478 -11.52 11.60 -10.15
N GLY A 479 -12.10 10.42 -9.89
CA GLY A 479 -13.09 10.22 -8.82
C GLY A 479 -12.53 10.63 -7.45
N PRO A 480 -11.40 10.06 -7.01
CA PRO A 480 -10.75 10.45 -5.77
C PRO A 480 -10.39 11.93 -5.67
N SER A 481 -9.88 12.49 -6.77
CA SER A 481 -9.52 13.91 -6.82
C SER A 481 -10.72 14.83 -6.58
N LEU A 482 -11.90 14.48 -7.07
CA LEU A 482 -13.12 15.26 -6.83
C LEU A 482 -13.64 15.07 -5.40
N ILE A 483 -13.68 13.83 -4.90
CA ILE A 483 -14.13 13.53 -3.53
C ILE A 483 -13.25 14.23 -2.49
N LEU A 484 -11.92 14.26 -2.66
CA LEU A 484 -11.01 14.94 -1.74
C LEU A 484 -11.25 16.46 -1.65
N ARG A 485 -11.85 17.06 -2.69
CA ARG A 485 -12.08 18.51 -2.78
C ARG A 485 -13.50 18.92 -2.43
N ARG A 486 -14.49 18.12 -2.85
CA ARG A 486 -15.93 18.42 -2.72
C ARG A 486 -16.68 17.49 -1.77
N GLY A 487 -16.09 16.36 -1.39
CA GLY A 487 -16.69 15.36 -0.52
C GLY A 487 -17.66 14.38 -1.20
N VAL A 488 -17.99 14.60 -2.47
CA VAL A 488 -18.96 13.81 -3.24
C VAL A 488 -18.47 13.61 -4.68
N LEU A 489 -18.81 12.45 -5.25
CA LEU A 489 -18.75 12.18 -6.69
C LEU A 489 -20.20 12.04 -7.19
N THR A 490 -20.61 12.90 -8.13
CA THR A 490 -21.97 12.85 -8.67
C THR A 490 -22.18 11.59 -9.50
N VAL A 491 -23.43 11.13 -9.61
CA VAL A 491 -23.76 9.96 -10.45
C VAL A 491 -23.38 10.24 -11.90
N ALA A 492 -23.62 11.45 -12.40
CA ALA A 492 -23.25 11.86 -13.75
C ALA A 492 -21.74 11.77 -14.00
N ALA A 493 -20.91 12.34 -13.11
CA ALA A 493 -19.46 12.26 -13.22
C ALA A 493 -18.96 10.81 -13.11
N ARG A 494 -19.54 9.99 -12.23
CA ARG A 494 -19.20 8.56 -12.14
C ARG A 494 -19.52 7.84 -13.44
N THR A 495 -20.74 7.98 -13.97
CA THR A 495 -21.15 7.32 -15.22
C THR A 495 -20.26 7.73 -16.38
N ARG A 496 -19.95 9.02 -16.56
CA ARG A 496 -19.07 9.46 -17.65
C ARG A 496 -17.62 8.99 -17.51
N LYS A 497 -17.13 8.87 -16.28
CA LYS A 497 -15.82 8.28 -16.01
C LYS A 497 -15.82 6.79 -16.36
N ASP A 498 -16.87 6.06 -15.99
CA ASP A 498 -16.99 4.62 -16.28
C ASP A 498 -17.15 4.39 -17.81
N ASP A 499 -17.94 5.22 -18.51
CA ASP A 499 -18.05 5.22 -19.99
C ASP A 499 -16.67 5.37 -20.66
N LEU A 500 -15.84 6.30 -20.16
CA LEU A 500 -14.48 6.51 -20.67
C LEU A 500 -13.58 5.30 -20.40
N LEU A 501 -13.65 4.73 -19.20
CA LEU A 501 -12.89 3.52 -18.87
C LEU A 501 -13.30 2.32 -19.72
N ASP A 502 -14.59 2.19 -20.06
CA ASP A 502 -15.10 1.13 -20.93
C ASP A 502 -14.62 1.32 -22.37
N ALA A 503 -14.61 2.55 -22.87
CA ALA A 503 -14.07 2.88 -24.18
C ALA A 503 -12.55 2.59 -24.29
N ILE A 504 -11.78 2.93 -23.25
CA ILE A 504 -10.34 2.60 -23.15
C ILE A 504 -10.13 1.08 -23.12
N ALA A 505 -10.94 0.35 -22.34
CA ALA A 505 -10.85 -1.11 -22.24
C ALA A 505 -11.18 -1.79 -23.58
N ALA A 506 -12.21 -1.33 -24.30
CA ALA A 506 -12.53 -1.84 -25.63
C ALA A 506 -11.39 -1.59 -26.63
N LEU A 507 -10.79 -0.39 -26.61
CA LEU A 507 -9.64 -0.07 -27.46
C LEU A 507 -8.44 -0.98 -27.15
N ARG A 508 -8.17 -1.24 -25.88
CA ARG A 508 -7.14 -2.17 -25.42
C ARG A 508 -7.38 -3.59 -25.96
N GLY A 509 -8.60 -4.12 -25.82
CA GLY A 509 -8.94 -5.46 -26.29
C GLY A 509 -8.65 -5.68 -27.78
N PHE A 510 -9.01 -4.71 -28.64
CA PHE A 510 -8.68 -4.78 -30.07
C PHE A 510 -7.17 -4.79 -30.33
N LEU A 511 -6.38 -4.04 -29.57
CA LEU A 511 -4.93 -3.99 -29.72
C LEU A 511 -4.26 -5.29 -29.28
N GLU A 512 -4.74 -5.90 -28.20
CA GLU A 512 -4.24 -7.19 -27.69
C GLU A 512 -4.53 -8.34 -28.67
N GLU A 513 -5.69 -8.31 -29.32
CA GLU A 513 -6.07 -9.25 -30.38
C GLU A 513 -5.37 -8.98 -31.72
N GLY A 514 -4.58 -7.90 -31.83
CA GLY A 514 -3.91 -7.50 -33.07
C GLY A 514 -4.84 -6.91 -34.13
N ARG A 515 -6.07 -6.52 -33.77
CA ARG A 515 -7.10 -5.95 -34.65
C ARG A 515 -6.94 -4.44 -34.79
N ILE A 516 -5.85 -4.02 -35.42
CA ILE A 516 -5.43 -2.60 -35.50
C ILE A 516 -6.46 -1.71 -36.22
N GLU A 517 -7.08 -2.18 -37.31
CA GLU A 517 -8.06 -1.37 -38.04
C GLU A 517 -9.30 -1.07 -37.20
N GLU A 518 -9.75 -2.03 -36.40
CA GLU A 518 -10.89 -1.83 -35.49
C GLU A 518 -10.52 -0.88 -34.35
N ALA A 519 -9.32 -1.03 -33.80
CA ALA A 519 -8.77 -0.08 -32.83
C ALA A 519 -8.73 1.36 -33.39
N ARG A 520 -8.35 1.55 -34.66
CA ARG A 520 -8.36 2.87 -35.32
C ARG A 520 -9.76 3.46 -35.41
N THR A 521 -10.78 2.66 -35.71
CA THR A 521 -12.17 3.14 -35.77
C THR A 521 -12.70 3.57 -34.40
N LEU A 522 -12.17 2.99 -33.31
CA LEU A 522 -12.59 3.32 -31.95
C LEU A 522 -12.02 4.65 -31.43
N LEU A 523 -10.92 5.15 -32.00
CA LEU A 523 -10.21 6.34 -31.51
C LEU A 523 -11.14 7.56 -31.33
N ASP A 524 -12.02 7.81 -32.30
CA ASP A 524 -12.98 8.92 -32.24
C ASP A 524 -14.01 8.74 -31.13
N HIS A 525 -14.41 7.49 -30.86
CA HIS A 525 -15.34 7.17 -29.77
C HIS A 525 -14.71 7.43 -28.40
N VAL A 526 -13.46 6.97 -28.20
CA VAL A 526 -12.73 7.21 -26.94
C VAL A 526 -12.53 8.71 -26.71
N GLY A 527 -12.22 9.47 -27.77
CA GLY A 527 -12.05 10.93 -27.65
C GLY A 527 -13.34 11.67 -27.26
N LYS A 528 -14.49 11.26 -27.81
CA LYS A 528 -15.79 11.79 -27.40
C LYS A 528 -16.11 11.43 -25.94
N ALA A 529 -15.81 10.21 -25.52
CA ALA A 529 -15.99 9.78 -24.14
C ALA A 529 -15.13 10.63 -23.17
N GLN A 530 -13.89 10.95 -23.52
CA GLN A 530 -13.04 11.83 -22.70
C GLN A 530 -13.62 13.24 -22.59
N GLN A 531 -14.10 13.80 -23.70
CA GLN A 531 -14.70 15.13 -23.69
C GLN A 531 -15.98 15.18 -22.84
N ALA A 532 -16.84 14.17 -22.96
CA ALA A 532 -18.04 14.05 -22.13
C ALA A 532 -17.69 13.88 -20.64
N CYS A 533 -16.64 13.11 -20.34
CA CYS A 533 -16.10 13.00 -18.98
C CYS A 533 -15.60 14.34 -18.46
N ARG A 534 -14.81 15.08 -19.24
CA ARG A 534 -14.33 16.42 -18.86
C ARG A 534 -15.50 17.36 -18.54
N GLN A 535 -16.50 17.42 -19.40
CA GLN A 535 -17.68 18.27 -19.20
C GLN A 535 -18.43 17.94 -17.90
N ALA A 536 -18.60 16.66 -17.58
CA ALA A 536 -19.28 16.27 -16.33
C ALA A 536 -18.47 16.66 -15.09
N PHE A 537 -17.14 16.55 -15.14
CA PHE A 537 -16.29 16.97 -14.03
C PHE A 537 -16.16 18.50 -13.92
N ASP A 538 -16.15 19.24 -15.04
CA ASP A 538 -16.10 20.70 -15.05
C ASP A 538 -17.42 21.33 -14.53
N GLN A 539 -18.56 20.65 -14.72
CA GLN A 539 -19.85 21.07 -14.13
C GLN A 539 -19.90 20.91 -12.60
N ASP A 540 -19.03 20.06 -12.04
CA ASP A 540 -18.93 19.76 -10.61
C ASP A 540 -17.76 20.51 -9.92
N ILE A 541 -16.94 21.26 -10.68
CA ILE A 541 -15.91 22.19 -10.20
C ILE A 541 -16.55 23.53 -9.87
#